data_AF-A0A955QNP7-F1
#
_entry.id   AF-A0A955QNP7-F1
#
_cell.length_a   1.000
_cell.length_b   1.000
_cell.length_c   1.000
_cell.angle_alpha   90.00
_cell.angle_beta   90.00
_cell.angle_gamma   90.00
#
_symmetry.space_group_name_H-M   'P 1'
#
loop_
_entity.id
_entity.type
_entity.pdbx_description
1 polymer ?
#
loop_
_entity_poly.entity_id
_entity_poly.type
_entity_poly.pdbx_seq_one_letter_code
_entity_poly.pdbx_strand_id
1 'polypeptide(L)'
;VRTKSDRVDVEVIGPAEALELETECGSGLCQWLAGDFLFHCHVAHHYVAGMWGYWRVYNTLQVPGMQNDVMPAMRELPDRIGRIHTPVTSDQLIGKTVNWFGKKFTITEKGKTNWKSEPAQVTLKDWVSMQLTNPGKPGHKDDELGQLMAYDATVIDWVWDGNKALSEKEPTLGENPKYKAEWQGYKAGERRAIWFEPSTGKVAWPWLTPHFGKRPPRPNDHNGAPWLEMIRLNDDGSRSVEPARPGENGPWSLCPDRAGSQKYNVHFVKLPI
;
A
#
# COMPACT_ATOMS: atom_id res chain seq x y z
N VAL A 1 5.19 -2.94 -39.26
CA VAL A 1 4.81 -3.18 -37.85
C VAL A 1 5.37 -2.03 -37.04
N ARG A 2 4.52 -1.18 -36.43
CA ARG A 2 5.00 -0.16 -35.48
C ARG A 2 5.58 -0.92 -34.27
N THR A 3 6.89 -0.87 -34.08
CA THR A 3 7.62 -1.62 -33.04
C THR A 3 7.84 -0.81 -31.74
N LYS A 4 7.24 0.38 -31.64
CA LYS A 4 7.13 1.14 -30.40
C LYS A 4 5.64 1.24 -30.05
N SER A 5 5.23 0.51 -29.02
CA SER A 5 3.99 0.82 -28.30
C SER A 5 4.26 2.10 -27.49
N ASP A 6 3.35 3.06 -27.56
CA ASP A 6 3.41 4.25 -26.73
C ASP A 6 2.97 3.87 -25.31
N ARG A 7 3.77 4.25 -24.30
CA ARG A 7 3.35 4.11 -22.90
C ARG A 7 2.36 5.22 -22.60
N VAL A 8 1.12 4.84 -22.34
CA VAL A 8 0.02 5.76 -22.05
C VAL A 8 -0.59 5.43 -20.70
N ASP A 9 -1.03 6.47 -19.98
CA ASP A 9 -1.87 6.36 -18.79
C ASP A 9 -3.37 6.51 -19.11
N VAL A 10 -3.68 7.09 -20.28
CA VAL A 10 -5.02 7.25 -20.84
C VAL A 10 -4.99 6.96 -22.34
N GLU A 11 -5.94 6.16 -22.81
CA GLU A 11 -6.12 5.87 -24.23
C GLU A 11 -7.53 6.29 -24.67
N VAL A 12 -7.62 6.98 -25.81
CA VAL A 12 -8.90 7.39 -26.39
C VAL A 12 -9.34 6.33 -27.40
N ILE A 13 -10.54 5.77 -27.20
CA ILE A 13 -11.11 4.74 -28.08
C ILE A 13 -12.42 5.26 -28.66
N GLY A 14 -12.51 5.31 -29.97
CA GLY A 14 -13.70 5.71 -30.73
C GLY A 14 -14.71 4.58 -30.95
N PRO A 15 -15.91 4.90 -31.46
CA PRO A 15 -16.87 3.88 -31.86
C PRO A 15 -16.28 2.92 -32.90
N ALA A 16 -16.48 1.62 -32.70
CA ALA A 16 -15.97 0.53 -33.54
C ALA A 16 -14.43 0.37 -33.56
N GLU A 17 -13.70 1.03 -32.66
CA GLU A 17 -12.28 0.76 -32.43
C GLU A 17 -12.09 -0.31 -31.34
N ALA A 18 -11.03 -1.10 -31.48
CA ALA A 18 -10.58 -2.03 -30.47
C ALA A 18 -9.06 -1.94 -30.38
N LEU A 19 -8.54 -1.82 -29.16
CA LEU A 19 -7.12 -1.74 -28.88
C LEU A 19 -6.75 -2.83 -27.88
N GLU A 20 -5.54 -3.35 -28.03
CA GLU A 20 -4.93 -4.22 -27.04
C GLU A 20 -3.99 -3.38 -26.17
N LEU A 21 -4.23 -3.40 -24.86
CA LEU A 21 -3.40 -2.73 -23.88
C LEU A 21 -2.74 -3.80 -23.02
N GLU A 22 -1.43 -3.69 -22.87
CA GLU A 22 -0.66 -4.54 -21.98
C GLU A 22 -0.12 -3.70 -20.83
N THR A 23 -0.39 -4.13 -19.59
CA THR A 23 0.27 -3.54 -18.42
C THR A 23 1.74 -3.92 -18.42
N GLU A 24 2.62 -2.92 -18.44
CA GLU A 24 4.06 -3.15 -18.40
C GLU A 24 4.44 -3.99 -17.18
N CYS A 25 5.17 -5.10 -17.38
CA CYS A 25 5.52 -6.06 -16.32
C CYS A 25 4.34 -6.77 -15.62
N GLY A 26 3.10 -6.63 -16.11
CA GLY A 26 1.90 -7.26 -15.57
C GLY A 26 1.23 -6.47 -14.44
N SER A 27 0.37 -7.16 -13.68
CA SER A 27 -0.31 -6.60 -12.51
C SER A 27 0.67 -6.06 -11.47
N GLY A 28 0.50 -4.79 -11.09
CA GLY A 28 1.40 -4.11 -10.15
C GLY A 28 2.62 -3.48 -10.81
N LEU A 29 2.69 -3.45 -12.14
CA LEU A 29 3.78 -2.83 -12.90
C LEU A 29 5.17 -3.41 -12.55
N CYS A 30 6.23 -2.82 -13.09
CA CYS A 30 7.60 -3.28 -12.81
C CYS A 30 8.02 -3.05 -11.35
N GLN A 31 7.23 -2.28 -10.62
CA GLN A 31 7.40 -1.98 -9.21
C GLN A 31 6.71 -2.99 -8.27
N TRP A 32 6.06 -4.03 -8.82
CA TRP A 32 5.37 -5.07 -8.04
C TRP A 32 4.44 -4.48 -6.96
N LEU A 33 3.66 -3.48 -7.37
CA LEU A 33 2.78 -2.71 -6.53
C LEU A 33 1.61 -3.59 -6.08
N ALA A 34 1.44 -3.72 -4.76
CA ALA A 34 0.23 -4.27 -4.16
C ALA A 34 -0.75 -3.13 -3.85
N GLY A 35 -2.02 -3.31 -4.19
CA GLY A 35 -3.00 -2.24 -4.08
C GLY A 35 -4.27 -2.49 -4.89
N ASP A 36 -5.20 -1.57 -4.75
CA ASP A 36 -6.41 -1.49 -5.59
C ASP A 36 -6.23 -0.36 -6.59
N PHE A 37 -6.21 -0.70 -7.89
CA PHE A 37 -6.06 0.26 -8.98
C PHE A 37 -7.42 0.56 -9.60
N LEU A 38 -7.78 1.84 -9.66
CA LEU A 38 -8.97 2.28 -10.36
C LEU A 38 -8.67 2.32 -11.86
N PHE A 39 -9.42 1.56 -12.64
CA PHE A 39 -9.44 1.66 -14.10
C PHE A 39 -10.80 2.20 -14.51
N HIS A 40 -10.84 3.30 -15.26
CA HIS A 40 -12.09 3.97 -15.58
C HIS A 40 -12.05 4.76 -16.88
N CYS A 41 -13.24 5.09 -17.40
CA CYS A 41 -13.37 6.10 -18.45
C CYS A 41 -13.11 7.49 -17.86
N HIS A 42 -12.18 8.25 -18.43
CA HIS A 42 -11.84 9.59 -17.95
C HIS A 42 -12.87 10.67 -18.36
N VAL A 43 -13.88 10.32 -19.18
CA VAL A 43 -15.03 11.20 -19.46
C VAL A 43 -15.95 11.21 -18.25
N ALA A 44 -16.08 12.36 -17.59
CA ALA A 44 -16.77 12.48 -16.30
C ALA A 44 -18.20 11.91 -16.32
N HIS A 45 -18.97 12.17 -17.37
CA HIS A 45 -20.34 11.64 -17.51
C HIS A 45 -20.38 10.10 -17.56
N HIS A 46 -19.37 9.47 -18.17
CA HIS A 46 -19.25 8.01 -18.25
C HIS A 46 -18.78 7.40 -16.93
N TYR A 47 -17.81 8.04 -16.28
CA TYR A 47 -17.35 7.66 -14.94
C TYR A 47 -18.52 7.63 -13.94
N VAL A 48 -19.31 8.71 -13.90
CA VAL A 48 -20.50 8.82 -13.04
C VAL A 48 -21.58 7.80 -13.42
N ALA A 49 -21.70 7.47 -14.70
CA ALA A 49 -22.63 6.45 -15.20
C ALA A 49 -22.16 5.00 -14.93
N GLY A 50 -20.98 4.79 -14.34
CA GLY A 50 -20.50 3.46 -13.93
C GLY A 50 -19.43 2.83 -14.83
N MET A 51 -18.80 3.59 -15.74
CA MET A 51 -17.67 3.10 -16.54
C MET A 51 -16.36 3.11 -15.75
N TRP A 52 -16.29 2.29 -14.71
CA TRP A 52 -15.12 2.08 -13.87
C TRP A 52 -15.07 0.67 -13.30
N GLY A 53 -13.89 0.25 -12.85
CA GLY A 53 -13.66 -1.00 -12.16
C GLY A 53 -12.41 -0.91 -11.29
N TYR A 54 -12.29 -1.85 -10.35
CA TYR A 54 -11.09 -2.01 -9.53
C TYR A 54 -10.31 -3.24 -9.94
N TRP A 55 -8.99 -3.07 -10.02
CA TRP A 55 -8.03 -4.14 -10.16
C TRP A 55 -7.25 -4.29 -8.86
N ARG A 56 -7.53 -5.35 -8.09
CA ARG A 56 -6.78 -5.68 -6.87
C ARG A 56 -5.54 -6.51 -7.20
N VAL A 57 -4.39 -6.09 -6.69
CA VAL A 57 -3.11 -6.78 -6.83
C VAL A 57 -2.61 -7.20 -5.45
N TYR A 58 -2.37 -8.50 -5.29
CA TYR A 58 -1.83 -9.10 -4.06
C TYR A 58 -0.32 -9.31 -4.18
N ASN A 59 0.40 -9.11 -3.09
CA ASN A 59 1.83 -9.43 -2.95
C ASN A 59 2.11 -10.68 -2.10
N THR A 60 1.07 -11.35 -1.61
CA THR A 60 1.19 -12.55 -0.78
C THR A 60 0.16 -13.59 -1.22
N LEU A 61 0.41 -14.85 -0.90
CA LEU A 61 -0.42 -15.97 -1.34
C LEU A 61 -1.83 -15.89 -0.74
N GLN A 62 -2.89 -15.94 -1.56
CA GLN A 62 -4.30 -15.79 -1.14
C GLN A 62 -5.05 -17.13 -1.11
N VAL A 63 -4.61 -18.06 -0.26
CA VAL A 63 -5.21 -19.41 -0.08
C VAL A 63 -5.91 -19.53 1.28
N PRO A 64 -6.79 -20.53 1.51
CA PRO A 64 -7.51 -20.65 2.78
C PRO A 64 -6.59 -20.60 4.00
N GLY A 65 -6.93 -19.76 4.98
CA GLY A 65 -6.14 -19.50 6.18
C GLY A 65 -5.03 -18.44 6.02
N MET A 66 -4.79 -17.95 4.81
CA MET A 66 -3.75 -16.94 4.50
C MET A 66 -4.30 -15.84 3.57
N GLN A 67 -5.61 -15.59 3.61
CA GLN A 67 -6.28 -14.54 2.82
C GLN A 67 -6.40 -13.25 3.62
N ASN A 68 -6.27 -12.12 2.93
CA ASN A 68 -6.43 -10.79 3.51
C ASN A 68 -7.86 -10.25 3.39
N ASP A 69 -8.69 -10.87 2.57
CA ASP A 69 -10.06 -10.45 2.30
C ASP A 69 -10.98 -11.62 1.92
N VAL A 70 -12.24 -11.29 1.70
CA VAL A 70 -13.32 -12.24 1.39
C VAL A 70 -13.36 -12.68 -0.07
N MET A 71 -12.37 -12.31 -0.90
CA MET A 71 -12.33 -12.75 -2.29
C MET A 71 -12.07 -14.25 -2.38
N PRO A 72 -12.50 -14.89 -3.48
CA PRO A 72 -12.23 -16.32 -3.69
C PRO A 72 -10.73 -16.64 -3.57
N ALA A 73 -10.45 -17.84 -3.05
CA ALA A 73 -9.09 -18.35 -2.99
C ALA A 73 -8.43 -18.36 -4.38
N MET A 74 -7.21 -17.85 -4.43
CA MET A 74 -6.41 -17.82 -5.65
C MET A 74 -5.51 -19.05 -5.70
N ARG A 75 -5.14 -19.46 -6.91
CA ARG A 75 -4.15 -20.52 -7.14
C ARG A 75 -3.01 -19.95 -7.96
N GLU A 76 -1.79 -20.33 -7.61
CA GLU A 76 -0.64 -20.04 -8.45
C GLU A 76 -0.79 -20.72 -9.82
N LEU A 77 -0.32 -20.05 -10.87
CA LEU A 77 -0.30 -20.64 -12.20
C LEU A 77 0.64 -21.86 -12.23
N PRO A 78 0.33 -22.90 -13.02
CA PRO A 78 1.12 -24.14 -13.05
C PRO A 78 2.62 -23.94 -13.32
N ASP A 79 3.00 -22.93 -14.10
CA ASP A 79 4.38 -22.58 -14.47
C ASP A 79 5.09 -21.69 -13.42
N ARG A 80 4.38 -21.28 -12.36
CA ARG A 80 4.83 -20.31 -11.35
C ARG A 80 4.56 -20.76 -9.91
N ILE A 81 4.39 -22.05 -9.68
CA ILE A 81 4.18 -22.62 -8.35
C ILE A 81 5.36 -22.27 -7.43
N GLY A 82 5.06 -21.85 -6.19
CA GLY A 82 6.03 -21.51 -5.16
C GLY A 82 6.75 -20.19 -5.37
N ARG A 83 6.28 -19.33 -6.28
CA ARG A 83 6.87 -18.00 -6.51
C ARG A 83 6.23 -16.92 -5.63
N ILE A 84 5.01 -17.14 -5.16
CA ILE A 84 4.32 -16.22 -4.27
C ILE A 84 4.52 -16.66 -2.82
N HIS A 85 5.09 -15.79 -2.00
CA HIS A 85 5.38 -16.11 -0.61
C HIS A 85 4.11 -16.11 0.26
N THR A 86 4.13 -16.99 1.27
CA THR A 86 3.22 -16.94 2.41
C THR A 86 3.45 -15.65 3.20
N PRO A 87 2.37 -14.95 3.62
CA PRO A 87 2.50 -13.78 4.49
C PRO A 87 3.17 -14.11 5.83
N VAL A 88 3.92 -13.15 6.38
CA VAL A 88 4.55 -13.24 7.69
C VAL A 88 4.08 -12.12 8.62
N THR A 89 4.14 -12.33 9.92
CA THR A 89 3.88 -11.27 10.91
C THR A 89 5.09 -10.37 11.10
N SER A 90 4.91 -9.15 11.59
CA SER A 90 6.00 -8.16 11.70
C SER A 90 7.20 -8.64 12.53
N ASP A 91 6.98 -9.41 13.60
CA ASP A 91 8.05 -9.98 14.43
C ASP A 91 8.95 -10.95 13.64
N GLN A 92 8.42 -11.62 12.62
CA GLN A 92 9.17 -12.55 11.77
C GLN A 92 10.08 -11.84 10.75
N LEU A 93 9.93 -10.52 10.58
CA LEU A 93 10.84 -9.70 9.77
C LEU A 93 12.16 -9.40 10.52
N ILE A 94 12.19 -9.53 11.85
CA ILE A 94 13.39 -9.22 12.65
C ILE A 94 14.57 -10.09 12.21
N GLY A 95 15.72 -9.46 11.99
CA GLY A 95 16.95 -10.11 11.53
C GLY A 95 16.94 -10.50 10.05
N LYS A 96 15.85 -10.23 9.32
CA LYS A 96 15.80 -10.44 7.87
C LYS A 96 16.40 -9.24 7.14
N THR A 97 17.01 -9.53 5.99
CA THR A 97 17.34 -8.52 4.99
C THR A 97 16.25 -8.53 3.94
N VAL A 98 15.53 -7.42 3.83
CA VAL A 98 14.47 -7.22 2.84
C VAL A 98 14.99 -6.44 1.64
N ASN A 99 14.40 -6.67 0.48
CA ASN A 99 14.74 -6.02 -0.79
C ASN A 99 13.62 -5.08 -1.21
N TRP A 100 13.89 -3.78 -1.17
CA TRP A 100 13.00 -2.74 -1.68
C TRP A 100 13.57 -2.21 -2.99
N PHE A 101 12.95 -2.54 -4.12
CA PHE A 101 13.34 -2.05 -5.44
C PHE A 101 14.81 -2.23 -5.85
N GLY A 102 15.43 -3.32 -5.39
CA GLY A 102 16.84 -3.64 -5.64
C GLY A 102 17.79 -3.19 -4.53
N LYS A 103 17.34 -2.33 -3.60
CA LYS A 103 18.11 -1.89 -2.44
C LYS A 103 17.80 -2.75 -1.22
N LYS A 104 18.83 -3.12 -0.46
CA LYS A 104 18.71 -4.02 0.69
C LYS A 104 18.63 -3.25 2.00
N PHE A 105 17.77 -3.72 2.89
CA PHE A 105 17.56 -3.16 4.23
C PHE A 105 17.56 -4.30 5.25
N THR A 106 18.29 -4.16 6.35
CA THR A 106 18.27 -5.15 7.43
C THR A 106 17.34 -4.68 8.54
N ILE A 107 16.37 -5.51 8.89
CA ILE A 107 15.39 -5.18 9.93
C ILE A 107 15.93 -5.57 11.29
N THR A 108 16.00 -4.62 12.21
CA THR A 108 16.49 -4.82 13.57
C THR A 108 15.36 -4.70 14.60
N GLU A 109 15.46 -5.44 15.70
CA GLU A 109 14.44 -5.39 16.76
C GLU A 109 14.49 -4.06 17.53
N LYS A 110 15.69 -3.66 17.93
CA LYS A 110 15.94 -2.53 18.84
C LYS A 110 17.10 -1.68 18.32
N GLY A 111 17.22 -0.47 18.87
CA GLY A 111 18.25 0.50 18.52
C GLY A 111 17.66 1.70 17.80
N LYS A 112 18.51 2.44 17.09
CA LYS A 112 18.09 3.52 16.20
C LYS A 112 18.31 3.09 14.76
N THR A 113 17.41 3.48 13.89
CA THR A 113 17.59 3.28 12.45
C THR A 113 18.85 4.00 11.98
N ASN A 114 19.70 3.28 11.27
CA ASN A 114 20.93 3.78 10.67
C ASN A 114 20.81 3.72 9.14
N TRP A 115 20.37 4.83 8.56
CA TRP A 115 20.23 5.00 7.12
C TRP A 115 21.57 5.06 6.36
N LYS A 116 22.69 5.24 7.07
CA LYS A 116 24.03 5.42 6.48
C LYS A 116 24.82 4.11 6.38
N SER A 117 24.31 3.01 6.94
CA SER A 117 24.96 1.70 6.81
C SER A 117 24.61 1.04 5.48
N GLU A 118 25.42 0.07 5.04
CA GLU A 118 25.19 -0.72 3.83
C GLU A 118 25.21 -2.22 4.18
N PRO A 119 24.05 -2.93 4.16
CA PRO A 119 22.70 -2.41 3.96
C PRO A 119 22.24 -1.50 5.11
N ALA A 120 21.26 -0.62 4.86
CA ALA A 120 20.69 0.24 5.90
C ALA A 120 20.05 -0.61 7.00
N GLN A 121 20.31 -0.28 8.27
CA GLN A 121 19.71 -0.98 9.41
C GLN A 121 18.47 -0.21 9.86
N VAL A 122 17.29 -0.78 9.71
CA VAL A 122 16.01 -0.12 10.02
C VAL A 122 15.31 -0.87 11.14
N THR A 123 14.85 -0.14 12.16
CA THR A 123 14.10 -0.79 13.24
C THR A 123 12.76 -1.32 12.70
N LEU A 124 12.29 -2.43 13.26
CA LEU A 124 11.00 -3.01 12.87
C LEU A 124 9.86 -1.98 12.97
N LYS A 125 9.84 -1.19 14.05
CA LYS A 125 8.78 -0.20 14.27
C LYS A 125 8.80 0.91 13.23
N ASP A 126 9.98 1.41 12.86
CA ASP A 126 10.11 2.41 11.79
C ASP A 126 9.67 1.80 10.45
N TRP A 127 10.12 0.58 10.14
CA TRP A 127 9.79 -0.11 8.90
C TRP A 127 8.28 -0.30 8.70
N VAL A 128 7.57 -0.72 9.76
CA VAL A 128 6.11 -0.88 9.71
C VAL A 128 5.40 0.47 9.67
N SER A 129 5.79 1.41 10.54
CA SER A 129 5.06 2.69 10.69
C SER A 129 5.17 3.61 9.47
N MET A 130 6.20 3.46 8.64
CA MET A 130 6.30 4.20 7.37
C MET A 130 5.32 3.70 6.30
N GLN A 131 4.83 2.46 6.41
CA GLN A 131 3.89 1.87 5.42
C GLN A 131 2.42 2.08 5.79
N LEU A 132 2.15 2.34 7.07
CA LEU A 132 0.81 2.44 7.63
C LEU A 132 0.47 3.89 7.98
N THR A 133 -0.82 4.18 8.07
CA THR A 133 -1.30 5.41 8.72
C THR A 133 -0.92 5.40 10.19
N ASN A 134 -0.80 6.58 10.82
CA ASN A 134 -0.54 6.68 12.24
C ASN A 134 -1.47 5.79 13.10
N PRO A 135 -0.92 5.06 14.08
CA PRO A 135 -1.75 4.35 15.05
C PRO A 135 -2.47 5.36 15.93
N GLY A 136 -3.74 5.11 16.21
CA GLY A 136 -4.52 5.95 17.11
C GLY A 136 -6.02 5.72 16.98
N LYS A 137 -6.75 6.09 18.03
CA LYS A 137 -8.21 6.00 18.06
C LYS A 137 -8.81 7.22 17.34
N PRO A 138 -9.58 7.04 16.25
CA PRO A 138 -10.28 8.13 15.59
C PRO A 138 -11.07 8.99 16.57
N GLY A 139 -10.84 10.31 16.54
CA GLY A 139 -11.50 11.27 17.43
C GLY A 139 -11.23 11.06 18.93
N HIS A 140 -10.18 10.32 19.27
CA HIS A 140 -9.83 9.93 20.65
C HIS A 140 -10.96 9.19 21.39
N LYS A 141 -11.75 8.39 20.66
CA LYS A 141 -12.86 7.61 21.22
C LYS A 141 -12.48 6.16 21.47
N ASP A 142 -12.88 5.63 22.62
CA ASP A 142 -12.56 4.25 23.02
C ASP A 142 -13.52 3.21 22.41
N ASP A 143 -14.73 3.63 22.07
CA ASP A 143 -15.78 2.77 21.51
C ASP A 143 -15.88 2.89 19.97
N GLU A 144 -16.32 1.81 19.33
CA GLU A 144 -16.44 1.73 17.86
C GLU A 144 -17.37 2.80 17.28
N LEU A 145 -18.51 3.07 17.95
CA LEU A 145 -19.49 4.05 17.47
C LEU A 145 -18.91 5.47 17.51
N GLY A 146 -18.25 5.83 18.61
CA GLY A 146 -17.57 7.10 18.76
C GLY A 146 -16.48 7.31 17.71
N GLN A 147 -15.69 6.27 17.42
CA GLN A 147 -14.67 6.32 16.36
C GLN A 147 -15.29 6.51 14.97
N LEU A 148 -16.39 5.81 14.66
CA LEU A 148 -17.12 5.97 13.40
C LEU A 148 -17.68 7.40 13.23
N MET A 149 -18.30 7.93 14.28
CA MET A 149 -18.92 9.26 14.27
C MET A 149 -17.90 10.41 14.27
N ALA A 150 -16.64 10.15 14.63
CA ALA A 150 -15.59 11.17 14.62
C ALA A 150 -15.20 11.62 13.21
N TYR A 151 -15.44 10.80 12.18
CA TYR A 151 -15.02 11.06 10.79
C TYR A 151 -13.53 11.42 10.64
N ASP A 152 -12.71 10.92 11.57
CA ASP A 152 -11.28 11.15 11.62
C ASP A 152 -10.54 10.08 10.82
N ALA A 153 -9.92 10.51 9.73
CA ALA A 153 -9.14 9.66 8.84
C ALA A 153 -7.63 9.75 9.10
N THR A 154 -7.18 10.55 10.07
CA THR A 154 -5.74 10.80 10.30
C THR A 154 -5.04 9.68 11.05
N VAL A 155 -5.81 8.82 11.71
CA VAL A 155 -5.33 7.67 12.49
C VAL A 155 -6.17 6.43 12.23
N ILE A 156 -5.57 5.25 12.45
CA ILE A 156 -6.27 3.97 12.52
C ILE A 156 -5.92 3.29 13.83
N ASP A 157 -6.90 2.64 14.48
CA ASP A 157 -6.71 1.99 15.78
C ASP A 157 -5.95 0.67 15.67
N TRP A 158 -4.89 0.59 14.86
CA TRP A 158 -3.95 -0.54 14.89
C TRP A 158 -2.97 -0.36 16.05
N VAL A 159 -2.47 -1.45 16.62
CA VAL A 159 -1.67 -1.43 17.86
C VAL A 159 -0.47 -2.36 17.75
N TRP A 160 0.50 -2.14 18.66
CA TRP A 160 1.61 -3.07 18.87
C TRP A 160 1.30 -4.03 20.02
N ASP A 161 1.52 -5.32 19.78
CA ASP A 161 1.65 -6.36 20.80
C ASP A 161 3.10 -6.89 20.78
N GLY A 162 3.94 -6.31 21.63
CA GLY A 162 5.39 -6.50 21.56
C GLY A 162 5.95 -6.04 20.20
N ASN A 163 6.38 -7.02 19.38
CA ASN A 163 6.89 -6.81 18.03
C ASN A 163 5.86 -7.17 16.93
N LYS A 164 4.62 -7.52 17.30
CA LYS A 164 3.52 -7.78 16.37
C LYS A 164 2.67 -6.54 16.15
N ALA A 165 2.54 -6.10 14.91
CA ALA A 165 1.56 -5.11 14.51
C ALA A 165 0.20 -5.81 14.35
N LEU A 166 -0.79 -5.35 15.09
CA LEU A 166 -2.16 -5.86 15.06
C LEU A 166 -3.08 -4.79 14.47
N SER A 167 -4.01 -5.20 13.62
CA SER A 167 -5.00 -4.35 12.97
C SER A 167 -5.91 -3.63 13.98
N GLU A 168 -6.78 -2.77 13.46
CA GLU A 168 -7.99 -2.37 14.18
C GLU A 168 -8.83 -3.59 14.59
N LYS A 169 -9.71 -3.39 15.57
CA LYS A 169 -10.64 -4.45 15.97
C LYS A 169 -11.62 -4.72 14.84
N GLU A 170 -11.90 -5.99 14.60
CA GLU A 170 -12.96 -6.42 13.69
C GLU A 170 -14.30 -5.78 14.12
N PRO A 171 -15.12 -5.29 13.17
CA PRO A 171 -16.34 -4.56 13.47
C PRO A 171 -17.31 -5.39 14.30
N THR A 172 -17.92 -4.76 15.29
CA THR A 172 -18.98 -5.34 16.12
C THR A 172 -20.34 -4.67 15.88
N LEU A 173 -20.35 -3.49 15.26
CA LEU A 173 -21.58 -2.72 15.07
C LEU A 173 -22.25 -3.01 13.72
N GLY A 174 -23.50 -3.45 13.81
CA GLY A 174 -24.35 -3.70 12.65
C GLY A 174 -23.99 -4.96 11.87
N GLU A 175 -24.86 -5.34 10.94
CA GLU A 175 -24.58 -6.43 10.00
C GLU A 175 -24.01 -5.85 8.71
N ASN A 176 -22.80 -6.26 8.33
CA ASN A 176 -22.26 -5.98 7.01
C ASN A 176 -22.64 -7.13 6.06
N PRO A 177 -23.51 -6.91 5.05
CA PRO A 177 -23.95 -7.98 4.16
C PRO A 177 -22.83 -8.51 3.25
N LYS A 178 -21.70 -7.79 3.15
CA LYS A 178 -20.56 -8.11 2.29
C LYS A 178 -19.32 -8.53 3.05
N TYR A 179 -19.35 -8.57 4.38
CA TYR A 179 -18.20 -8.93 5.20
C TYR A 179 -18.63 -9.49 6.56
N LYS A 180 -18.01 -10.60 6.97
CA LYS A 180 -18.10 -11.15 8.33
C LYS A 180 -16.71 -11.62 8.74
N ALA A 181 -16.29 -11.30 9.97
CA ALA A 181 -14.97 -11.66 10.48
C ALA A 181 -14.74 -13.19 10.43
N GLU A 182 -15.81 -13.97 10.66
CA GLU A 182 -15.78 -15.42 10.69
C GLU A 182 -15.45 -16.04 9.32
N TRP A 183 -15.76 -15.33 8.23
CA TRP A 183 -15.39 -15.76 6.87
C TRP A 183 -13.87 -15.75 6.65
N GLN A 184 -13.14 -15.00 7.48
CA GLN A 184 -11.68 -14.92 7.49
C GLN A 184 -11.07 -15.70 8.66
N GLY A 185 -11.89 -16.41 9.46
CA GLY A 185 -11.45 -17.16 10.63
C GLY A 185 -11.22 -16.31 11.89
N TYR A 186 -11.74 -15.08 11.94
CA TYR A 186 -11.65 -14.18 13.09
C TYR A 186 -13.00 -14.02 13.79
N LYS A 187 -13.01 -13.46 15.00
CA LYS A 187 -14.26 -13.06 15.69
C LYS A 187 -14.40 -11.54 15.71
N ALA A 188 -15.64 -11.08 15.72
CA ALA A 188 -15.95 -9.66 15.94
C ALA A 188 -15.27 -9.14 17.22
N GLY A 189 -14.66 -7.95 17.15
CA GLY A 189 -13.95 -7.32 18.25
C GLY A 189 -12.50 -7.80 18.48
N GLU A 190 -12.08 -8.91 17.84
CA GLU A 190 -10.68 -9.35 17.87
C GLU A 190 -9.81 -8.49 16.94
N ARG A 191 -8.50 -8.46 17.20
CA ARG A 191 -7.52 -7.86 16.28
C ARG A 191 -6.81 -8.98 15.54
N ARG A 192 -6.54 -8.79 14.25
CA ARG A 192 -5.70 -9.70 13.48
C ARG A 192 -4.29 -9.16 13.34
N ALA A 193 -3.33 -10.03 13.05
CA ALA A 193 -1.99 -9.58 12.72
C ALA A 193 -2.01 -8.85 11.37
N ILE A 194 -1.30 -7.73 11.28
CA ILE A 194 -0.96 -7.14 9.98
C ILE A 194 0.17 -7.99 9.40
N TRP A 195 -0.04 -8.45 8.17
CA TRP A 195 0.92 -9.29 7.48
C TRP A 195 1.81 -8.51 6.54
N PHE A 196 2.95 -9.13 6.22
CA PHE A 196 3.98 -8.59 5.34
C PHE A 196 4.47 -9.67 4.38
N GLU A 197 4.92 -9.24 3.21
CA GLU A 197 5.62 -10.09 2.27
C GLU A 197 7.08 -10.24 2.76
N PRO A 198 7.58 -11.48 2.99
CA PRO A 198 8.82 -11.71 3.73
C PRO A 198 10.10 -11.25 3.02
N SER A 199 10.11 -11.17 1.68
CA SER A 199 11.32 -10.84 0.92
C SER A 199 11.52 -9.34 0.72
N THR A 200 10.43 -8.57 0.66
CA THR A 200 10.41 -7.13 0.42
C THR A 200 10.04 -6.33 1.67
N GLY A 201 9.42 -6.99 2.66
CA GLY A 201 8.90 -6.32 3.86
C GLY A 201 7.69 -5.42 3.56
N LYS A 202 7.11 -5.49 2.36
CA LYS A 202 5.90 -4.75 1.99
C LYS A 202 4.70 -5.27 2.79
N VAL A 203 3.84 -4.38 3.25
CA VAL A 203 2.56 -4.76 3.86
C VAL A 203 1.75 -5.63 2.89
N ALA A 204 1.17 -6.71 3.40
CA ALA A 204 0.30 -7.58 2.63
C ALA A 204 -1.01 -6.84 2.34
N TRP A 205 -1.43 -6.80 1.07
CA TRP A 205 -2.63 -6.07 0.67
C TRP A 205 -3.86 -6.99 0.57
N PRO A 206 -5.07 -6.53 0.95
CA PRO A 206 -5.34 -5.35 1.79
C PRO A 206 -4.99 -5.60 3.27
N TRP A 207 -4.60 -4.56 3.99
CA TRP A 207 -4.31 -4.68 5.43
C TRP A 207 -5.44 -4.17 6.35
N LEU A 208 -6.42 -3.48 5.77
CA LEU A 208 -7.56 -2.90 6.47
C LEU A 208 -8.75 -3.85 6.50
N THR A 209 -9.57 -3.70 7.53
CA THR A 209 -10.84 -4.42 7.65
C THR A 209 -11.95 -3.64 6.94
N PRO A 210 -12.84 -4.29 6.17
CA PRO A 210 -14.00 -3.62 5.60
C PRO A 210 -14.95 -3.13 6.71
N HIS A 211 -15.08 -1.80 6.83
CA HIS A 211 -16.00 -1.15 7.77
C HIS A 211 -17.07 -0.36 7.03
N PHE A 212 -18.30 -0.42 7.52
CA PHE A 212 -19.38 0.46 7.03
C PHE A 212 -19.27 1.83 7.68
N GLY A 213 -19.28 2.90 6.88
CA GLY A 213 -19.27 4.28 7.36
C GLY A 213 -17.90 4.85 7.80
N LYS A 214 -16.86 4.02 7.92
CA LYS A 214 -15.50 4.51 8.21
C LYS A 214 -14.87 5.14 6.97
N ARG A 215 -14.17 6.25 7.15
CA ARG A 215 -13.45 6.90 6.05
C ARG A 215 -12.19 6.10 5.68
N PRO A 216 -11.83 6.04 4.38
CA PRO A 216 -10.50 5.60 3.98
C PRO A 216 -9.44 6.43 4.72
N PRO A 217 -8.38 5.79 5.24
CA PRO A 217 -7.40 6.51 6.01
C PRO A 217 -6.64 7.51 5.14
N ARG A 218 -6.28 8.63 5.74
CA ARG A 218 -5.31 9.57 5.19
C ARG A 218 -3.91 9.23 5.72
N PRO A 219 -3.00 8.84 4.84
CA PRO A 219 -1.63 8.56 5.22
C PRO A 219 -0.87 9.84 5.56
N ASN A 220 0.17 9.67 6.39
CA ASN A 220 0.88 10.74 7.11
C ASN A 220 1.45 11.87 6.24
N ASP A 221 1.76 11.57 4.98
CA ASP A 221 2.45 12.50 4.08
C ASP A 221 1.59 12.93 2.89
N HIS A 222 0.26 12.80 3.01
CA HIS A 222 -0.69 13.07 1.93
C HIS A 222 -0.46 12.25 0.64
N ASN A 223 0.39 11.22 0.70
CA ASN A 223 0.62 10.29 -0.38
C ASN A 223 -0.45 9.20 -0.32
N GLY A 224 -1.37 9.12 -1.29
CA GLY A 224 -2.46 8.13 -1.31
C GLY A 224 -2.04 6.65 -1.21
N ALA A 225 -0.76 6.32 -1.40
CA ALA A 225 -0.22 4.97 -1.29
C ALA A 225 1.18 4.96 -0.64
N PRO A 226 1.30 5.20 0.69
CA PRO A 226 2.58 5.31 1.39
C PRO A 226 3.42 4.03 1.28
N TRP A 227 2.80 2.86 1.16
CA TRP A 227 3.48 1.57 0.96
C TRP A 227 4.14 1.42 -0.43
N LEU A 228 3.99 2.39 -1.34
CA LEU A 228 4.70 2.38 -2.63
C LEU A 228 6.03 3.15 -2.58
N GLU A 229 6.12 4.18 -1.74
CA GLU A 229 7.32 4.99 -1.54
C GLU A 229 7.40 5.49 -0.09
N MET A 230 7.70 4.55 0.81
CA MET A 230 7.61 4.77 2.26
C MET A 230 8.83 5.48 2.85
N ILE A 231 10.00 5.37 2.21
CA ILE A 231 11.27 5.90 2.70
C ILE A 231 11.52 7.25 2.01
N ARG A 232 11.47 8.34 2.78
CA ARG A 232 11.76 9.69 2.29
C ARG A 232 12.58 10.40 3.32
N LEU A 233 13.83 10.71 3.00
CA LEU A 233 14.80 11.18 3.99
C LEU A 233 15.41 12.50 3.56
N ASN A 234 15.58 13.40 4.52
CA ASN A 234 16.46 14.55 4.38
C ASN A 234 17.92 14.07 4.52
N ASP A 235 18.89 14.92 4.14
CA ASP A 235 20.32 14.56 4.19
C ASP A 235 20.83 14.22 5.61
N ASP A 236 20.13 14.69 6.65
CA ASP A 236 20.39 14.37 8.06
C ASP A 236 19.79 13.03 8.53
N GLY A 237 19.00 12.36 7.66
CA GLY A 237 18.31 11.11 7.95
C GLY A 237 16.95 11.26 8.64
N SER A 238 16.47 12.49 8.85
CA SER A 238 15.10 12.75 9.28
C SER A 238 14.10 12.53 8.14
N ARG A 239 12.82 12.32 8.46
CA ARG A 239 11.77 12.10 7.45
C ARG A 239 11.52 13.38 6.63
N SER A 240 11.50 13.25 5.32
CA SER A 240 11.20 14.34 4.40
C SER A 240 9.71 14.42 4.06
N VAL A 241 9.23 15.64 3.81
CA VAL A 241 7.90 15.89 3.22
C VAL A 241 7.92 15.86 1.69
N GLU A 242 9.11 15.97 1.10
CA GLU A 242 9.31 15.92 -0.34
C GLU A 242 9.28 14.47 -0.83
N PRO A 243 8.85 14.22 -2.09
CA PRO A 243 8.98 12.90 -2.73
C PRO A 243 10.43 12.39 -2.71
N ALA A 244 10.61 11.07 -2.79
CA ALA A 244 11.96 10.52 -2.87
C ALA A 244 12.61 10.97 -4.19
N ARG A 245 13.94 11.18 -4.16
CA ARG A 245 14.72 11.47 -5.37
C ARG A 245 14.69 10.23 -6.29
N PRO A 246 14.83 10.43 -7.61
CA PRO A 246 14.98 9.32 -8.54
C PRO A 246 16.05 8.32 -8.06
N GLY A 247 15.67 7.06 -7.91
CA GLY A 247 16.55 5.97 -7.47
C GLY A 247 16.92 5.94 -5.98
N GLU A 248 16.43 6.86 -5.14
CA GLU A 248 16.83 6.99 -3.73
C GLU A 248 16.61 5.69 -2.93
N ASN A 249 15.50 5.02 -3.22
CA ASN A 249 15.07 3.80 -2.56
C ASN A 249 15.42 2.53 -3.33
N GLY A 250 16.27 2.64 -4.34
CA GLY A 250 16.69 1.55 -5.23
C GLY A 250 16.54 1.93 -6.70
N PRO A 251 17.32 1.31 -7.60
CA PRO A 251 17.33 1.67 -9.03
C PRO A 251 15.95 1.55 -9.70
N TRP A 252 15.07 0.70 -9.15
CA TRP A 252 13.73 0.43 -9.67
C TRP A 252 12.61 1.01 -8.80
N SER A 253 12.91 2.02 -7.97
CA SER A 253 11.90 2.68 -7.15
C SER A 253 10.79 3.33 -7.99
N LEU A 254 9.73 3.81 -7.33
CA LEU A 254 8.59 4.43 -8.00
C LEU A 254 9.03 5.49 -9.02
N CYS A 255 10.01 6.32 -8.66
CA CYS A 255 10.82 7.09 -9.59
C CYS A 255 12.20 6.41 -9.79
N PRO A 256 12.46 5.75 -10.94
CA PRO A 256 13.72 5.05 -11.21
C PRO A 256 14.94 5.99 -11.30
N ASP A 257 16.14 5.46 -11.09
CA ASP A 257 17.41 6.23 -11.09
C ASP A 257 17.68 7.03 -12.38
N ARG A 258 17.25 6.49 -13.52
CA ARG A 258 17.40 7.06 -14.86
C ARG A 258 16.16 7.82 -15.33
N ALA A 259 15.22 8.11 -14.44
CA ALA A 259 14.07 8.94 -14.79
C ALA A 259 14.56 10.34 -15.22
N GLY A 260 14.12 10.79 -16.40
CA GLY A 260 14.39 12.15 -16.84
C GLY A 260 13.73 13.16 -15.91
N SER A 261 14.46 14.21 -15.53
CA SER A 261 13.91 15.30 -14.72
C SER A 261 13.96 16.61 -15.49
N GLN A 262 12.89 17.40 -15.43
CA GLN A 262 12.86 18.77 -15.91
C GLN A 262 12.56 19.71 -14.74
N LYS A 263 13.39 20.75 -14.59
CA LYS A 263 13.18 21.79 -13.58
C LYS A 263 12.45 22.96 -14.22
N TYR A 264 11.39 23.43 -13.57
CA TYR A 264 10.62 24.60 -14.01
C TYR A 264 10.82 25.74 -13.01
N ASN A 265 10.96 26.96 -13.53
CA ASN A 265 10.89 28.15 -12.70
C ASN A 265 9.41 28.50 -12.50
N VAL A 266 8.92 28.38 -11.26
CA VAL A 266 7.54 28.74 -10.92
C VAL A 266 7.52 30.21 -10.51
N HIS A 267 6.88 31.05 -11.33
CA HIS A 267 6.67 32.46 -11.02
C HIS A 267 5.28 32.65 -10.43
N PHE A 268 5.21 32.88 -9.11
CA PHE A 268 3.96 33.25 -8.47
C PHE A 268 3.66 34.73 -8.70
N VAL A 269 2.58 35.03 -9.41
CA VAL A 269 2.08 36.39 -9.56
C VAL A 269 0.94 36.59 -8.56
N LYS A 270 1.14 37.49 -7.59
CA LYS A 270 0.06 37.91 -6.70
C LYS A 270 -0.81 38.90 -7.44
N LEU A 271 -2.03 38.51 -7.78
CA LEU A 271 -3.04 39.43 -8.28
C LEU A 271 -3.56 40.28 -7.09
N PRO A 272 -3.76 41.60 -7.26
CA PRO A 272 -4.48 42.39 -6.27
C PRO A 272 -5.91 41.86 -6.15
N ILE A 273 -6.28 41.43 -4.94
CA ILE A 273 -7.66 41.09 -4.56
C ILE A 273 -8.41 42.39 -4.26
#